data_AF-A0A8J3N4D0-F1
#
_entry.id   AF-A0A8J3N4D0-F1
#
_cell.length_a   1.000
_cell.length_b   1.000
_cell.length_c   1.000
_cell.angle_alpha   90.00
_cell.angle_beta   90.00
_cell.angle_gamma   90.00
#
_symmetry.space_group_name_H-M   'P 1'
#
loop_
_entity.id
_entity.type
_entity.pdbx_description
1 polymer ?
#
loop_
_entity_poly.entity_id
_entity_poly.type
_entity_poly.pdbx_seq_one_letter_code
_entity_poly.pdbx_strand_id
1 'polypeptide(L)'
;MTQRSTEKLEYTLATLWQETGQAHFLHALSMPEMLAALEKRRDLAEHLLAQLNREAMSSQYADPASLLMLDHYHTMLDAELNWLQRTIQKLHAHMLIQE
;
A
#
# COMPACT_ATOMS: atom_id res chain seq x y z
N MET A 1 -2.93 -18.41 17.07
CA MET A 1 -3.53 -17.08 16.80
C MET A 1 -3.06 -16.46 15.47
N THR A 2 -2.36 -17.19 14.61
CA THR A 2 -1.70 -16.71 13.38
C THR A 2 -2.63 -16.63 12.16
N GLN A 3 -3.53 -17.60 11.97
CA GLN A 3 -4.36 -17.71 10.77
C GLN A 3 -5.33 -16.53 10.57
N ARG A 4 -5.90 -16.00 11.65
CA ARG A 4 -6.86 -14.88 11.61
C ARG A 4 -6.20 -13.53 11.28
N SER A 5 -4.89 -13.40 11.50
CA SER A 5 -4.13 -12.18 11.19
C SER A 5 -3.80 -12.09 9.71
N THR A 6 -3.41 -13.22 9.11
CA THR A 6 -3.11 -13.32 7.68
C THR A 6 -4.35 -13.12 6.81
N GLU A 7 -5.49 -13.75 7.15
CA GLU A 7 -6.76 -13.52 6.43
C GLU A 7 -7.19 -12.03 6.43
N LYS A 8 -6.97 -11.33 7.56
CA LYS A 8 -7.24 -9.91 7.67
C LYS A 8 -6.28 -9.07 6.82
N LEU A 9 -5.00 -9.46 6.77
CA LEU A 9 -3.99 -8.83 5.94
C LEU A 9 -4.34 -8.97 4.46
N GLU A 10 -4.66 -10.18 4.01
CA GLU A 10 -5.08 -10.49 2.62
C GLU A 10 -6.31 -9.67 2.21
N TYR A 11 -7.34 -9.60 3.06
CA TYR A 11 -8.53 -8.80 2.79
C TYR A 11 -8.22 -7.29 2.68
N THR A 12 -7.37 -6.78 3.57
CA THR A 12 -6.98 -5.36 3.57
C THR A 12 -6.18 -5.02 2.33
N LEU A 13 -5.28 -5.91 1.92
CA LEU A 13 -4.50 -5.81 0.72
C LEU A 13 -5.36 -5.84 -0.55
N ALA A 14 -6.31 -6.78 -0.64
CA ALA A 14 -7.27 -6.83 -1.75
C ALA A 14 -8.09 -5.54 -1.87
N THR A 15 -8.52 -4.97 -0.74
CA THR A 15 -9.25 -3.69 -0.69
C THR A 15 -8.38 -2.55 -1.18
N LEU A 16 -7.12 -2.48 -0.73
CA LEU A 16 -6.15 -1.49 -1.20
C LEU A 16 -6.02 -1.58 -2.73
N TRP A 17 -5.76 -2.74 -3.32
CA TRP A 17 -5.61 -2.84 -4.78
C TRP A 17 -6.87 -2.49 -5.56
N GLN A 18 -8.06 -2.84 -5.05
CA GLN A 18 -9.31 -2.43 -5.67
C GLN A 18 -9.42 -0.90 -5.75
N GLU A 19 -9.00 -0.19 -4.70
CA GLU A 19 -8.97 1.27 -4.69
C GLU A 19 -7.92 1.87 -5.65
N THR A 20 -6.71 1.26 -5.78
CA THR A 20 -5.71 1.73 -6.77
C THR A 20 -6.26 1.57 -8.19
N GLY A 21 -6.85 0.41 -8.48
CA GLY A 21 -7.47 0.13 -9.78
C GLY A 21 -8.63 1.07 -10.10
N GLN A 22 -9.26 1.65 -9.07
CA GLN A 22 -10.36 2.61 -9.18
C GLN A 22 -9.96 4.06 -8.85
N ALA A 23 -8.68 4.43 -8.92
CA ALA A 23 -8.16 5.78 -8.61
C ALA A 23 -8.75 6.92 -9.47
N HIS A 24 -9.74 6.64 -10.32
CA HIS A 24 -10.61 7.61 -10.98
C HIS A 24 -11.20 8.66 -10.01
N PHE A 25 -11.38 8.35 -8.73
CA PHE A 25 -11.86 9.31 -7.74
C PHE A 25 -10.90 10.49 -7.51
N LEU A 26 -9.60 10.35 -7.81
CA LEU A 26 -8.62 11.43 -7.67
C LEU A 26 -8.96 12.63 -8.56
N HIS A 27 -9.67 12.42 -9.67
CA HIS A 27 -10.12 13.51 -10.55
C HIS A 27 -11.22 14.39 -9.92
N ALA A 28 -11.90 13.90 -8.88
CA ALA A 28 -12.97 14.63 -8.20
C ALA A 28 -12.46 15.42 -6.98
N LEU A 29 -11.18 15.29 -6.62
CA LEU A 29 -10.59 15.93 -5.45
C LEU A 29 -9.84 17.21 -5.83
N SER A 30 -9.87 18.20 -4.95
CA SER A 30 -8.95 19.32 -5.02
C SER A 30 -7.50 18.85 -4.76
N MET A 31 -6.51 19.66 -5.14
CA MET A 31 -5.11 19.30 -4.97
C MET A 31 -4.71 18.99 -3.51
N PRO A 32 -5.14 19.77 -2.49
CA PRO A 32 -4.88 19.43 -1.09
C PRO A 32 -5.56 18.12 -0.64
N GLU A 33 -6.79 17.87 -1.09
CA GLU A 33 -7.52 16.63 -0.75
C GLU A 33 -6.89 15.41 -1.39
N MET A 34 -6.45 15.54 -2.65
CA MET A 34 -5.74 14.49 -3.37
C MET A 34 -4.43 14.15 -2.67
N LEU A 35 -3.67 15.16 -2.25
CA LEU A 35 -2.43 14.98 -1.51
C LEU A 35 -2.68 14.24 -0.18
N ALA A 36 -3.63 14.74 0.63
CA ALA A 36 -3.97 14.11 1.91
C ALA A 36 -4.44 12.65 1.74
N ALA A 37 -5.20 12.36 0.68
CA ALA A 37 -5.64 11.00 0.37
C ALA A 37 -4.46 10.09 0.00
N LEU A 38 -3.52 10.56 -0.83
CA LEU A 38 -2.34 9.82 -1.22
C LEU A 38 -1.37 9.59 -0.05
N GLU A 39 -1.19 10.57 0.83
CA GLU A 39 -0.37 10.43 2.03
C GLU A 39 -0.95 9.40 2.99
N LYS A 40 -2.26 9.47 3.27
CA LYS A 40 -2.94 8.48 4.11
C LYS A 40 -2.80 7.06 3.53
N ARG A 41 -2.86 6.94 2.20
CA ARG A 41 -2.68 5.67 1.50
C ARG A 41 -1.25 5.16 1.60
N ARG A 42 -0.25 6.04 1.50
CA ARG A 42 1.16 5.69 1.72
C ARG A 42 1.37 5.15 3.13
N ASP A 43 0.88 5.85 4.13
CA ASP A 43 1.03 5.46 5.53
C ASP A 43 0.37 4.09 5.80
N LEU A 44 -0.79 3.81 5.17
CA LEU A 44 -1.42 2.49 5.22
C LEU A 44 -0.57 1.41 4.56
N ALA A 45 -0.04 1.67 3.35
CA ALA A 45 0.81 0.71 2.65
C ALA A 45 2.12 0.42 3.42
N GLU A 46 2.73 1.42 4.04
CA GLU A 46 3.91 1.25 4.92
C GLU A 46 3.57 0.40 6.15
N HIS A 47 2.40 0.63 6.76
CA HIS A 47 1.94 -0.18 7.88
C HIS A 47 1.74 -1.65 7.49
N LEU A 48 1.14 -1.90 6.34
CA LEU A 48 0.90 -3.25 5.82
C LEU A 48 2.21 -3.96 5.49
N LEU A 49 3.18 -3.26 4.90
CA LEU A 49 4.51 -3.80 4.62
C LEU A 49 5.24 -4.18 5.91
N ALA A 50 5.18 -3.33 6.93
CA ALA A 50 5.75 -3.63 8.23
C ALA A 50 5.08 -4.84 8.90
N GLN A 51 3.76 -5.03 8.71
CA GLN A 51 3.06 -6.21 9.20
C GLN A 51 3.47 -7.47 8.44
N LEU A 52 3.53 -7.40 7.11
CA LEU A 52 3.95 -8.50 6.26
C LEU A 52 5.37 -8.98 6.61
N ASN A 53 6.29 -8.05 6.84
CA ASN A 53 7.67 -8.37 7.27
C ASN A 53 7.71 -9.09 8.63
N ARG A 54 6.84 -8.70 9.58
CA ARG A 54 6.71 -9.44 10.85
C ARG A 54 6.17 -10.85 10.65
N GLU A 55 5.17 -11.02 9.77
CA GLU A 55 4.59 -12.32 9.46
C GLU A 55 5.60 -13.24 8.76
N ALA A 56 6.40 -12.70 7.82
CA ALA A 56 7.47 -13.42 7.14
C ALA A 56 8.55 -13.92 8.12
N MET A 57 8.99 -13.07 9.07
CA MET A 57 9.94 -13.48 10.10
C MET A 57 9.43 -14.58 11.03
N SER A 58 8.11 -14.65 11.26
CA SER A 58 7.48 -15.68 12.09
C SER A 58 7.20 -17.01 11.36
N SER A 59 7.32 -17.01 10.03
CA SER A 59 6.88 -18.09 9.14
C SER A 59 8.00 -19.08 8.78
N GLN A 60 8.94 -19.37 9.70
CA GLN A 60 10.05 -20.31 9.46
C GLN A 60 9.61 -21.75 9.07
N TYR A 61 8.33 -22.09 9.26
CA TYR A 61 7.74 -23.39 8.92
C TYR A 61 6.53 -23.27 7.98
N ALA A 62 6.38 -22.14 7.29
CA ALA A 62 5.30 -21.97 6.32
C ALA A 62 5.52 -22.88 5.11
N ASP A 63 4.43 -23.37 4.54
CA ASP A 63 4.49 -24.13 3.29
C ASP A 63 4.96 -23.24 2.12
N PRO A 64 5.48 -23.82 1.03
CA PRO A 64 5.99 -23.06 -0.11
C PRO A 64 4.96 -22.12 -0.76
N ALA A 65 3.68 -22.46 -0.77
CA ALA A 65 2.65 -21.61 -1.36
C ALA A 65 2.45 -20.35 -0.50
N SER A 66 2.42 -20.49 0.83
CA SER A 66 2.38 -19.37 1.76
C SER A 66 3.57 -18.42 1.59
N LEU A 67 4.78 -18.95 1.38
CA LEU A 67 5.98 -18.12 1.13
C LEU A 67 5.89 -17.34 -0.19
N LEU A 68 5.41 -17.97 -1.26
CA LEU A 68 5.19 -17.30 -2.55
C LEU A 68 4.12 -16.21 -2.46
N MET A 69 3.06 -16.43 -1.68
CA MET A 69 2.04 -15.41 -1.45
C MET A 69 2.59 -14.21 -0.67
N LEU A 70 3.40 -14.44 0.36
CA LEU A 70 4.07 -13.36 1.10
C LEU A 70 5.01 -12.54 0.19
N ASP A 71 5.81 -13.20 -0.65
CA ASP A 71 6.67 -12.54 -1.64
C ASP A 71 5.88 -11.70 -2.65
N HIS A 72 4.77 -12.27 -3.15
CA HIS A 72 3.86 -11.57 -4.04
C HIS A 72 3.29 -10.30 -3.40
N TYR A 73 2.81 -10.38 -2.16
CA TYR A 73 2.29 -9.22 -1.43
C TYR A 73 3.36 -8.17 -1.17
N HIS A 74 4.60 -8.58 -0.87
CA HIS A 74 5.72 -7.66 -0.67
C HIS A 74 6.02 -6.90 -1.96
N THR A 75 6.11 -7.62 -3.09
CA THR A 75 6.34 -7.03 -4.41
C THR A 75 5.28 -6.00 -4.77
N MET A 76 4.01 -6.32 -4.52
CA MET A 76 2.92 -5.40 -4.86
C MET A 76 2.87 -4.17 -3.95
N LEU A 77 3.14 -4.31 -2.65
CA LEU A 77 3.23 -3.17 -1.72
C LEU A 77 4.41 -2.25 -2.04
N ASP A 78 5.58 -2.81 -2.38
CA ASP A 78 6.74 -2.02 -2.79
C ASP A 78 6.45 -1.23 -4.07
N ALA A 79 5.76 -1.83 -5.05
CA ALA A 79 5.36 -1.15 -6.26
C ALA A 79 4.40 0.02 -5.99
N GLU A 80 3.39 -0.21 -5.13
CA GLU A 80 2.42 0.81 -4.70
C GLU A 80 3.12 1.97 -3.97
N LEU A 81 4.00 1.67 -3.01
CA LEU A 81 4.76 2.69 -2.26
C LEU A 81 5.64 3.55 -3.17
N ASN A 82 6.36 2.92 -4.09
CA ASN A 82 7.18 3.63 -5.07
C ASN A 82 6.33 4.55 -5.97
N TRP A 83 5.13 4.13 -6.33
CA TRP A 83 4.20 4.98 -7.08
C TRP A 83 3.69 6.14 -6.24
N LEU A 84 3.26 5.90 -5.00
CA LEU A 84 2.76 6.92 -4.08
C LEU A 84 3.80 7.99 -3.79
N GLN A 85 5.02 7.59 -3.45
CA GLN A 85 6.13 8.51 -3.16
C GLN A 85 6.42 9.44 -4.34
N ARG A 86 6.56 8.88 -5.55
CA ARG A 86 6.82 9.68 -6.77
C ARG A 86 5.66 10.61 -7.10
N THR A 87 4.42 10.18 -6.87
CA THR A 87 3.22 10.98 -7.18
C THR A 87 3.08 12.14 -6.21
N ILE A 88 3.22 11.89 -4.91
CA ILE A 88 3.22 12.92 -3.86
C ILE A 88 4.31 13.96 -4.12
N GLN A 89 5.54 13.53 -4.42
CA GLN A 89 6.65 14.44 -4.75
C GLN A 89 6.33 15.34 -5.94
N LYS A 90 5.72 14.80 -7.00
CA LYS A 90 5.29 15.60 -8.17
C LYS A 90 4.21 16.61 -7.80
N LEU A 91 3.24 16.23 -6.95
CA LEU A 91 2.19 17.14 -6.51
C LEU A 91 2.77 18.29 -5.68
N HIS A 92 3.68 18.02 -4.73
CA HIS A 92 4.38 19.06 -3.98
C HIS A 92 5.15 20.02 -4.89
N ALA A 93 5.88 19.49 -5.88
CA ALA A 93 6.60 20.32 -6.84
C ALA A 93 5.67 21.22 -7.66
N HIS A 94 4.48 20.74 -8.03
CA HIS A 94 3.46 21.54 -8.71
C HIS A 94 2.89 22.65 -7.84
N MET A 95 2.66 22.40 -6.54
CA MET A 95 2.15 23.41 -5.61
C MET A 95 3.15 24.55 -5.41
N LEU A 96 4.45 24.25 -5.31
CA LEU A 96 5.51 25.26 -5.15
C LEU A 96 5.70 26.17 -6.38
N ILE A 97 5.25 25.75 -7.57
CA ILE A 97 5.33 26.53 -8.81
C ILE A 97 4.14 27.49 -8.94
N GLN A 98 3.05 27.27 -8.19
CA GLN A 98 1.82 28.06 -8.27
C GLN A 98 1.72 29.17 -7.21
N GLU A 99 2.68 29.28 -6.30
CA GLU A 99 2.85 30.37 -5.32
C GLU A 99 3.80 31.46 -5.87
#